data_AF-A0AAV5IEC7-F1
#
_entry.id   AF-A0AAV5IEC7-F1
#
_cell.length_a   1.000
_cell.length_b   1.000
_cell.length_c   1.000
_cell.angle_alpha   90.00
_cell.angle_beta   90.00
_cell.angle_gamma   90.00
#
_symmetry.space_group_name_H-M   'P 1'
#
loop_
_entity.id
_entity.type
_entity.pdbx_description
1 polymer ?
#
loop_
_entity_poly.entity_id
_entity_poly.type
_entity_poly.pdbx_seq_one_letter_code
_entity_poly.pdbx_strand_id
1 'polypeptide(L)'
;MKIAAGAAKGLEYLHDKANPPVIYRDFKSSNILLDEGFEPKLSDFGLAKLGPVGDKSHVSTRVMGTYGYCAPEYAMTGQLTVKSDVYSFGVVLLELITGRKAIDSTRPHGEQNLVTWARPVFNDRRRFSRLADPRLQGRFPMRGLYQALAVASMCIQEQASIRPLIGDVVTALSYLANQAYDSNTAGHGHRGPGDKDERRFRDDRIARILKNEEGGGSGSEKEDSPRDTARLMNRDFDRERAVAEAKMWGENLREKRRQSAQGSSDGSNG
;
A
#
# COMPACT_ATOMS: atom_id res chain seq x y z
N MET A 1 12.77 3.05 -4.65
CA MET A 1 12.20 2.52 -3.38
C MET A 1 12.95 2.99 -2.14
N LYS A 2 14.29 3.13 -2.15
CA LYS A 2 15.07 3.65 -1.01
C LYS A 2 14.52 4.97 -0.42
N ILE A 3 14.23 5.96 -1.26
CA ILE A 3 13.60 7.24 -0.86
C ILE A 3 12.27 7.01 -0.10
N ALA A 4 11.37 6.17 -0.62
CA ALA A 4 10.11 5.88 0.04
C ALA A 4 10.31 5.21 1.41
N ALA A 5 11.25 4.26 1.50
CA ALA A 5 11.58 3.56 2.74
C ALA A 5 12.15 4.52 3.79
N GLY A 6 13.09 5.40 3.41
CA GLY A 6 13.66 6.39 4.34
C GLY A 6 12.64 7.44 4.79
N ALA A 7 11.79 7.93 3.89
CA ALA A 7 10.72 8.85 4.25
C ALA A 7 9.69 8.21 5.20
N ALA A 8 9.36 6.93 4.98
CA ALA A 8 8.51 6.16 5.89
C ALA A 8 9.15 5.98 7.27
N LYS A 9 10.47 5.76 7.35
CA LYS A 9 11.19 5.69 8.63
C LYS A 9 11.15 7.01 9.39
N GLY A 10 11.29 8.13 8.67
CA GLY A 10 11.11 9.46 9.26
C GLY A 10 9.72 9.61 9.88
N LEU A 11 8.68 9.14 9.18
CA LEU A 11 7.30 9.20 9.67
C LEU A 11 7.04 8.24 10.85
N GLU A 12 7.60 7.03 10.80
CA GLU A 12 7.57 6.06 11.90
C GLU A 12 8.22 6.62 13.16
N TYR A 13 9.33 7.35 13.04
CA TYR A 13 9.95 8.02 14.18
C TYR A 13 8.98 9.00 14.85
N LEU A 14 8.29 9.83 14.06
CA LEU A 14 7.32 10.80 14.58
C LEU A 14 6.13 10.11 15.25
N HIS A 15 5.62 9.02 14.69
CA HIS A 15 4.42 8.35 15.23
C HIS A 15 4.72 7.44 16.42
N ASP A 16 5.80 6.66 16.35
CA ASP A 16 6.02 5.52 17.25
C ASP A 16 7.18 5.74 18.22
N LYS A 17 8.10 6.68 17.94
CA LYS A 17 9.31 6.92 18.76
C LYS A 17 9.25 8.24 19.53
N ALA A 18 8.67 9.28 18.95
CA ALA A 18 8.43 10.53 19.66
C ALA A 18 7.40 10.34 20.78
N ASN A 19 7.64 10.97 21.93
CA ASN A 19 6.73 10.93 23.06
C ASN A 19 6.47 12.36 23.60
N PRO A 20 5.25 12.91 23.46
CA PRO A 20 4.08 12.29 22.82
C PRO A 20 4.27 12.13 21.30
N PRO A 21 3.49 11.25 20.63
CA PRO A 21 3.52 11.11 19.18
C PRO A 21 3.36 12.44 18.46
N VAL A 22 3.94 12.58 17.27
CA VAL A 22 3.85 13.79 16.44
C VAL A 22 3.15 13.43 15.13
N ILE A 23 2.01 14.07 14.86
CA ILE A 23 1.32 14.00 13.57
C ILE A 23 1.86 15.11 12.69
N TYR A 24 2.47 14.74 11.57
CA TYR A 24 3.20 15.64 10.68
C TYR A 24 2.27 16.52 9.84
N ARG A 25 1.11 15.99 9.43
CA ARG A 25 -0.04 16.69 8.83
C ARG A 25 0.15 17.24 7.42
N ASP A 26 1.38 17.50 7.00
CA ASP A 26 1.70 18.00 5.65
C ASP A 26 2.73 17.12 4.92
N PHE A 27 2.53 15.80 5.01
CA PHE A 27 3.37 14.83 4.30
C PHE A 27 3.14 14.92 2.77
N LYS A 28 4.12 15.48 2.04
CA LYS A 28 4.09 15.65 0.58
C LYS A 28 5.48 15.56 -0.02
N SER A 29 5.56 15.30 -1.33
CA SER A 29 6.84 15.13 -2.02
C SER A 29 7.78 16.34 -1.90
N SER A 30 7.27 17.57 -1.91
CA SER A 30 8.10 18.78 -1.78
C SER A 30 8.73 18.96 -0.38
N ASN A 31 8.23 18.25 0.63
CA ASN A 31 8.74 18.34 2.00
C ASN A 31 9.70 17.18 2.33
N ILE A 32 9.97 16.29 1.38
CA ILE A 32 10.98 15.24 1.48
C ILE A 32 12.22 15.74 0.73
N LEU A 33 13.19 16.25 1.49
CA LEU A 33 14.47 16.69 0.95
C LEU A 33 15.37 15.48 0.74
N LEU A 34 16.29 15.58 -0.21
CA LEU A 34 17.31 14.57 -0.47
C LEU A 34 18.68 15.22 -0.25
N ASP A 35 19.56 14.56 0.49
CA ASP A 35 20.96 14.98 0.59
C ASP A 35 21.80 14.44 -0.59
N GLU A 36 23.11 14.69 -0.56
CA GLU A 36 24.05 14.26 -1.62
C GLU A 36 24.03 12.74 -1.85
N GLY A 37 23.70 11.96 -0.82
CA GLY A 37 23.56 10.51 -0.90
C GLY A 37 22.20 10.03 -1.39
N PHE A 38 21.29 10.95 -1.75
CA PHE A 38 19.87 10.67 -1.99
C PHE A 38 19.16 10.08 -0.76
N GLU A 39 19.67 10.33 0.45
CA GLU A 39 18.98 9.93 1.67
C GLU A 39 17.87 10.94 2.00
N PRO A 40 16.62 10.47 2.21
CA PRO A 40 15.48 11.35 2.41
C PRO A 40 15.41 11.92 3.82
N LYS A 41 15.06 13.21 3.93
CA LYS A 41 14.84 13.92 5.20
C LYS A 41 13.52 14.68 5.16
N LEU A 42 12.70 14.50 6.20
CA LEU A 42 11.47 15.28 6.35
C LEU A 42 11.82 16.71 6.78
N SER A 43 11.14 17.69 6.20
CA SER A 43 11.34 19.13 6.45
C SER A 43 10.02 19.82 6.77
N ASP A 44 10.00 21.12 7.04
CA ASP A 44 8.75 21.90 7.20
C ASP A 44 7.71 21.28 8.18
N PHE A 45 8.01 21.39 9.48
CA PHE A 45 7.13 20.94 10.57
C PHE A 45 6.12 22.02 11.01
N GLY A 46 5.92 23.08 10.21
CA GLY A 46 5.10 24.23 10.61
C GLY A 46 3.63 23.89 10.89
N LEU A 47 3.13 22.78 10.33
CA LEU A 47 1.76 22.29 10.54
C LEU A 47 1.67 21.12 11.52
N ALA A 48 2.80 20.60 11.99
CA ALA A 48 2.85 19.42 12.84
C ALA A 48 2.10 19.65 14.17
N LYS A 49 1.53 18.57 14.70
CA LYS A 49 0.76 18.58 15.94
C LYS A 49 1.19 17.42 16.83
N LEU A 50 1.19 17.65 18.13
CA LEU A 50 1.26 16.53 19.07
C LEU A 50 -0.01 15.70 18.90
N GLY A 51 0.17 14.39 18.80
CA GLY A 51 -0.88 13.40 18.71
C GLY A 51 -1.71 13.35 20.00
N PRO A 52 -2.82 12.61 19.97
CA PRO A 52 -3.66 12.49 21.15
C PRO A 52 -2.89 11.83 22.31
N VAL A 53 -3.14 12.32 23.52
CA VAL A 53 -2.56 11.81 24.78
C VAL A 53 -3.70 11.34 25.68
N GLY A 54 -3.46 10.27 26.46
CA GLY A 54 -4.48 9.66 27.31
C GLY A 54 -5.56 8.96 26.48
N ASP A 55 -6.82 9.15 26.83
CA ASP A 55 -7.96 8.44 26.22
C ASP A 55 -8.48 9.07 24.90
N LYS A 56 -7.79 10.07 24.38
CA LYS A 56 -8.18 10.72 23.12
C LYS A 56 -7.82 9.83 21.94
N SER A 57 -8.73 9.71 20.97
CA SER A 57 -8.48 8.96 19.73
C SER A 57 -7.95 9.82 18.58
N HIS A 58 -8.09 11.14 18.67
CA HIS A 58 -7.75 12.09 17.61
C HIS A 58 -7.44 13.49 18.16
N VAL A 59 -6.91 14.34 17.30
CA VAL A 59 -6.73 15.77 17.53
C VAL A 59 -7.76 16.53 16.70
N SER A 60 -8.74 17.16 17.35
CA SER A 60 -9.70 18.05 16.67
C SER A 60 -9.02 19.37 16.34
N THR A 61 -8.95 19.72 15.06
CA THR A 61 -8.31 20.96 14.61
C THR A 61 -8.92 21.45 13.31
N ARG A 62 -8.70 22.73 12.97
CA ARG A 62 -9.07 23.26 11.65
C ARG A 62 -8.41 22.40 10.57
N VAL A 63 -9.10 22.09 9.48
CA VAL A 63 -8.48 21.41 8.36
C VAL A 63 -7.40 22.31 7.74
N MET A 64 -6.16 21.85 7.84
CA MET A 64 -4.96 22.40 7.20
C MET A 64 -4.11 21.27 6.64
N GLY A 65 -3.33 21.57 5.61
CA GLY A 65 -2.51 20.63 4.86
C GLY A 65 -2.61 20.92 3.36
N THR A 66 -1.84 20.21 2.56
CA THR A 66 -1.80 20.43 1.11
C THR A 66 -2.92 19.64 0.40
N TYR A 67 -3.66 20.31 -0.49
CA TYR A 67 -4.69 19.68 -1.30
C TYR A 67 -4.12 18.55 -2.17
N GLY A 68 -4.87 17.45 -2.29
CA GLY A 68 -4.43 16.22 -2.97
C GLY A 68 -3.74 15.18 -2.08
N TYR A 69 -3.18 15.60 -0.93
CA TYR A 69 -2.56 14.71 0.05
C TYR A 69 -3.46 14.44 1.25
N CYS A 70 -4.42 15.34 1.51
CA CYS A 70 -5.27 15.29 2.69
C CYS A 70 -6.15 14.02 2.73
N ALA A 71 -6.15 13.33 3.87
CA ALA A 71 -7.00 12.17 4.10
C ALA A 71 -8.49 12.55 4.11
N PRO A 72 -9.38 11.77 3.48
CA PRO A 72 -10.78 12.15 3.28
C PRO A 72 -11.55 12.35 4.60
N GLU A 73 -11.32 11.51 5.60
CA GLU A 73 -11.96 11.61 6.91
C GLU A 73 -11.53 12.88 7.65
N TYR A 74 -10.25 13.26 7.55
CA TYR A 74 -9.74 14.47 8.17
C TYR A 74 -10.27 15.72 7.46
N ALA A 75 -10.31 15.70 6.12
CA ALA A 75 -10.89 16.79 5.33
C ALA A 75 -12.37 17.03 5.65
N MET A 76 -13.12 15.95 5.93
CA MET A 76 -14.55 16.02 6.23
C MET A 76 -14.84 16.40 7.69
N THR A 77 -14.07 15.88 8.65
CA THR A 77 -14.41 15.96 10.08
C THR A 77 -13.50 16.87 10.90
N GLY A 78 -12.32 17.23 10.38
CA GLY A 78 -11.28 17.92 11.15
C GLY A 78 -10.60 17.03 12.21
N GLN A 79 -10.92 15.74 12.27
CA GLN A 79 -10.28 14.79 13.18
C GLN A 79 -8.95 14.32 12.60
N LEU A 80 -7.86 14.81 13.18
CA LEU A 80 -6.51 14.49 12.74
C LEU A 80 -5.95 13.30 13.53
N THR A 81 -5.36 12.32 12.83
CA THR A 81 -4.75 11.13 13.43
C THR A 81 -3.43 10.78 12.74
N VAL A 82 -2.64 9.88 13.33
CA VAL A 82 -1.46 9.29 12.67
C VAL A 82 -1.82 8.56 11.36
N LYS A 83 -3.06 8.04 11.25
CA LYS A 83 -3.54 7.39 10.02
C LYS A 83 -3.83 8.39 8.89
N SER A 84 -4.02 9.66 9.21
CA SER A 84 -4.14 10.72 8.20
C SER A 84 -2.79 10.94 7.49
N ASP A 85 -1.67 10.88 8.22
CA ASP A 85 -0.32 10.91 7.65
C ASP A 85 -0.02 9.67 6.79
N VAL A 86 -0.51 8.48 7.18
CA VAL A 86 -0.35 7.24 6.38
C VAL A 86 -1.04 7.39 5.02
N TYR A 87 -2.20 8.05 4.96
CA TYR A 87 -2.85 8.33 3.68
C TYR A 87 -2.00 9.24 2.80
N SER A 88 -1.53 10.36 3.36
CA SER A 88 -0.66 11.31 2.67
C SER A 88 0.62 10.63 2.16
N PHE A 89 1.22 9.74 2.96
CA PHE A 89 2.34 8.90 2.54
C PHE A 89 1.99 8.01 1.34
N GLY A 90 0.80 7.39 1.34
CA GLY A 90 0.31 6.60 0.21
C GLY A 90 0.20 7.39 -1.09
N VAL A 91 -0.20 8.66 -1.02
CA VAL A 91 -0.21 9.57 -2.17
C VAL A 91 1.21 9.82 -2.67
N VAL A 92 2.16 10.13 -1.79
CA VAL A 92 3.58 10.31 -2.16
C VAL A 92 4.16 9.04 -2.78
N LEU A 93 3.83 7.86 -2.24
CA LEU A 93 4.28 6.59 -2.80
C LEU A 93 3.74 6.39 -4.23
N LEU A 94 2.49 6.79 -4.50
CA LEU A 94 1.94 6.82 -5.86
C LEU A 94 2.68 7.80 -6.77
N GLU A 95 3.03 9.00 -6.28
CA GLU A 95 3.83 9.95 -7.06
C GLU A 95 5.18 9.34 -7.48
N LEU A 96 5.86 8.68 -6.54
CA LEU A 96 7.13 8.00 -6.80
C LEU A 96 7.01 6.84 -7.78
N ILE A 97 5.91 6.07 -7.74
CA ILE A 97 5.69 4.94 -8.65
C ILE A 97 5.34 5.43 -10.07
N THR A 98 4.52 6.49 -10.16
CA THR A 98 3.89 6.92 -11.41
C THR A 98 4.61 8.05 -12.12
N GLY A 99 5.47 8.79 -11.42
CA GLY A 99 6.08 10.03 -11.93
C GLY A 99 5.07 11.16 -12.16
N ARG A 100 3.84 11.03 -11.66
CA ARG A 100 2.78 12.05 -11.76
C ARG A 100 2.71 12.87 -10.47
N LYS A 101 2.31 14.13 -10.58
CA LYS A 101 2.01 14.99 -9.42
C LYS A 101 0.67 14.57 -8.79
N ALA A 102 0.54 14.73 -7.48
CA ALA A 102 -0.69 14.46 -6.73
C ALA A 102 -1.89 15.26 -7.30
N ILE A 103 -1.65 16.53 -7.64
CA ILE A 103 -2.57 17.41 -8.36
C ILE A 103 -1.85 17.99 -9.58
N ASP A 104 -2.43 17.83 -10.76
CA ASP A 104 -1.88 18.32 -12.03
C ASP A 104 -2.99 18.94 -12.88
N SER A 105 -3.11 20.27 -12.81
CA SER A 105 -4.13 21.03 -13.55
C SER A 105 -3.93 21.02 -15.06
N THR A 106 -2.76 20.60 -15.55
CA THR A 106 -2.47 20.51 -16.99
C THR A 106 -3.07 19.26 -17.63
N ARG A 107 -3.58 18.32 -16.82
CA ARG A 107 -4.21 17.07 -17.28
C ARG A 107 -5.70 17.27 -17.60
N PRO A 108 -6.28 16.38 -18.44
CA PRO A 108 -7.72 16.36 -18.69
C PRO A 108 -8.56 16.25 -17.40
N HIS A 109 -9.78 16.77 -17.45
CA HIS A 109 -10.74 16.62 -16.35
C HIS A 109 -10.92 15.15 -15.96
N GLY A 110 -10.92 14.88 -14.66
CA GLY A 110 -10.96 13.52 -14.11
C GLY A 110 -9.58 12.87 -13.92
N GLU A 111 -8.52 13.37 -14.56
CA GLU A 111 -7.13 12.90 -14.38
C GLU A 111 -6.25 13.84 -13.53
N GLN A 112 -6.80 14.99 -13.13
CA GLN A 112 -6.04 16.01 -12.39
C GLN A 112 -5.66 15.56 -10.98
N ASN A 113 -6.44 14.68 -10.35
CA ASN A 113 -6.15 14.11 -9.05
C ASN A 113 -5.58 12.69 -9.21
N LEU A 114 -4.36 12.48 -8.73
CA LEU A 114 -3.62 11.23 -8.89
C LEU A 114 -4.35 10.01 -8.29
N VAL A 115 -4.91 10.16 -7.09
CA VAL A 115 -5.63 9.08 -6.40
C VAL A 115 -6.88 8.70 -7.17
N THR A 116 -7.63 9.69 -7.64
CA THR A 116 -8.86 9.50 -8.42
C THR A 116 -8.55 8.78 -9.74
N TRP A 117 -7.48 9.17 -10.42
CA TRP A 117 -7.02 8.53 -11.66
C TRP A 117 -6.51 7.09 -11.44
N ALA A 118 -5.79 6.82 -10.33
CA ALA A 118 -5.20 5.52 -10.07
C ALA A 118 -6.22 4.47 -9.58
N ARG A 119 -7.27 4.90 -8.86
CA ARG A 119 -8.29 4.02 -8.25
C ARG A 119 -8.89 2.96 -9.20
N PRO A 120 -9.35 3.31 -10.41
CA PRO A 120 -9.88 2.32 -11.34
C PRO A 120 -8.88 1.23 -11.77
N VAL A 121 -7.58 1.53 -11.68
CA VAL A 121 -6.49 0.62 -12.06
C VAL A 121 -6.19 -0.38 -10.95
N PHE A 122 -6.37 -0.01 -9.68
CA PHE A 122 -6.19 -0.94 -8.55
C PHE A 122 -7.15 -2.14 -8.58
N ASN A 123 -8.28 -2.02 -9.27
CA ASN A 123 -9.26 -3.10 -9.44
C ASN A 123 -8.85 -4.14 -10.50
N ASP A 124 -7.73 -3.96 -11.19
CA ASP A 124 -7.26 -4.92 -12.19
C ASP A 124 -5.73 -4.97 -12.25
N ARG A 125 -5.19 -6.05 -11.68
CA ARG A 125 -3.74 -6.30 -11.61
C ARG A 125 -3.08 -6.31 -12.98
N ARG A 126 -3.79 -6.65 -14.07
CA ARG A 126 -3.24 -6.66 -15.43
C ARG A 126 -2.89 -5.25 -15.92
N ARG A 127 -3.47 -4.21 -15.31
CA ARG A 127 -3.24 -2.81 -15.66
C ARG A 127 -2.17 -2.14 -14.79
N PHE A 128 -1.56 -2.84 -13.83
CA PHE A 128 -0.58 -2.25 -12.91
C PHE A 128 0.67 -1.69 -13.61
N SER A 129 1.11 -2.31 -14.71
CA SER A 129 2.21 -1.79 -15.52
C SER A 129 1.96 -0.39 -16.08
N ARG A 130 0.69 0.01 -16.26
CA ARG A 130 0.31 1.35 -16.73
C ARG A 130 0.50 2.44 -15.66
N LEU A 131 0.65 2.05 -14.40
CA LEU A 131 0.94 2.97 -13.30
C LEU A 131 2.43 3.24 -13.15
N ALA A 132 3.31 2.47 -13.80
CA ALA A 132 4.74 2.72 -13.69
C ALA A 132 5.15 4.01 -14.42
N ASP A 133 6.08 4.76 -13.84
CA ASP A 133 6.63 5.97 -14.45
C ASP A 133 7.22 5.67 -15.84
N PRO A 134 6.71 6.30 -16.91
CA PRO A 134 7.20 6.09 -18.27
C PRO A 134 8.71 6.36 -18.43
N ARG A 135 9.28 7.24 -17.61
CA ARG A 135 10.72 7.58 -17.63
C ARG A 135 11.61 6.41 -17.20
N LEU A 136 11.06 5.44 -16.48
CA LEU A 136 11.78 4.21 -16.14
C LEU A 136 11.97 3.29 -17.36
N GLN A 137 11.18 3.45 -18.43
CA GLN A 137 11.32 2.70 -19.68
C GLN A 137 11.34 1.18 -19.46
N GLY A 138 10.51 0.68 -18.54
CA GLY A 138 10.45 -0.75 -18.19
C GLY A 138 11.60 -1.27 -17.31
N ARG A 139 12.54 -0.41 -16.91
CA ARG A 139 13.69 -0.77 -16.06
C ARG A 139 13.31 -0.82 -14.58
N PHE A 140 12.47 -1.79 -14.24
CA PHE A 140 12.06 -2.05 -12.86
C PHE A 140 11.58 -3.50 -12.71
N PRO A 141 11.70 -4.09 -11.50
CA PRO A 141 11.22 -5.43 -11.26
C PRO A 141 9.68 -5.43 -11.13
N MET A 142 8.99 -6.20 -11.98
CA MET A 142 7.51 -6.29 -11.99
C MET A 142 6.93 -6.73 -10.64
N ARG A 143 7.59 -7.69 -9.97
CA ARG A 143 7.17 -8.12 -8.62
C ARG A 143 7.25 -6.97 -7.61
N GLY A 144 8.34 -6.20 -7.65
CA GLY A 144 8.53 -5.05 -6.78
C GLY A 144 7.50 -3.95 -7.03
N LEU A 145 7.16 -3.69 -8.30
CA LEU A 145 6.07 -2.77 -8.67
C LEU A 145 4.74 -3.22 -8.05
N TYR A 146 4.39 -4.51 -8.16
CA TYR A 146 3.11 -5.02 -7.66
C TYR A 146 3.02 -4.89 -6.14
N GLN A 147 4.11 -5.19 -5.44
CA GLN A 147 4.20 -5.05 -3.99
C GLN A 147 4.11 -3.58 -3.57
N ALA A 148 4.82 -2.68 -4.25
CA ALA A 148 4.76 -1.24 -3.97
C ALA A 148 3.36 -0.65 -4.20
N LEU A 149 2.68 -1.06 -5.28
CA LEU A 149 1.30 -0.67 -5.56
C LEU A 149 0.31 -1.22 -4.53
N ALA A 150 0.51 -2.45 -4.03
CA ALA A 150 -0.30 -3.00 -2.95
C ALA A 150 -0.17 -2.19 -1.66
N VAL A 151 1.07 -1.81 -1.29
CA VAL A 151 1.33 -0.93 -0.13
C VAL A 151 0.64 0.42 -0.33
N ALA A 152 0.81 1.05 -1.49
CA ALA A 152 0.18 2.33 -1.81
C ALA A 152 -1.36 2.25 -1.71
N SER A 153 -1.97 1.20 -2.28
CA SER A 153 -3.42 0.96 -2.24
C SER A 153 -3.96 0.81 -0.82
N MET A 154 -3.23 0.13 0.07
CA MET A 154 -3.61 0.01 1.49
C MET A 154 -3.50 1.33 2.24
N CYS A 155 -2.49 2.16 1.94
CA CYS A 155 -2.31 3.46 2.59
C CYS A 155 -3.42 4.46 2.20
N ILE A 156 -3.87 4.47 0.94
CA ILE A 156 -4.86 5.44 0.44
C ILE A 156 -6.32 5.01 0.62
N GLN A 157 -6.58 4.02 1.47
CA GLN A 157 -7.95 3.59 1.77
C GLN A 157 -8.78 4.72 2.39
N GLU A 158 -10.07 4.80 2.06
CA GLU A 158 -10.96 5.84 2.58
C GLU A 158 -11.14 5.73 4.09
N GLN A 159 -11.34 4.51 4.58
CA GLN A 159 -11.48 4.24 6.00
C GLN A 159 -10.10 4.20 6.66
N ALA A 160 -9.85 5.09 7.63
CA ALA A 160 -8.58 5.17 8.33
C ALA A 160 -8.23 3.91 9.16
N SER A 161 -9.25 3.16 9.59
CA SER A 161 -9.10 1.94 10.39
C SER A 161 -8.38 0.82 9.62
N ILE A 162 -8.65 0.67 8.32
CA ILE A 162 -8.06 -0.38 7.48
C ILE A 162 -6.69 -0.02 6.90
N ARG A 163 -6.25 1.24 7.04
CA ARG A 163 -4.88 1.62 6.68
C ARG A 163 -3.88 0.93 7.61
N PRO A 164 -2.71 0.49 7.11
CA PRO A 164 -1.69 -0.15 7.93
C PRO A 164 -1.11 0.81 8.98
N LEU A 165 -0.38 0.27 9.96
CA LEU A 165 0.50 1.10 10.78
C LEU A 165 1.72 1.51 9.96
N ILE A 166 2.30 2.66 10.27
CA ILE A 166 3.46 3.15 9.53
C ILE A 166 4.67 2.20 9.67
N GLY A 167 4.85 1.55 10.81
CA GLY A 167 5.90 0.53 10.99
C GLY A 167 5.74 -0.71 10.08
N ASP A 168 4.50 -1.12 9.75
CA ASP A 168 4.27 -2.20 8.77
C ASP A 168 4.67 -1.73 7.36
N VAL A 169 4.35 -0.47 7.01
CA VAL A 169 4.75 0.16 5.74
C VAL A 169 6.27 0.28 5.63
N VAL A 170 6.96 0.70 6.71
CA VAL A 170 8.42 0.76 6.77
C VAL A 170 9.04 -0.61 6.52
N THR A 171 8.49 -1.65 7.16
CA THR A 171 9.01 -3.01 6.99
C THR A 171 8.84 -3.49 5.55
N ALA A 172 7.66 -3.27 4.97
CA ALA A 172 7.37 -3.62 3.58
C ALA A 172 8.31 -2.92 2.59
N LEU A 173 8.48 -1.61 2.75
CA LEU A 173 9.32 -0.81 1.85
C LEU A 173 10.80 -1.06 2.06
N SER A 174 11.24 -1.36 3.29
CA SER A 174 12.63 -1.74 3.56
C SER A 174 12.97 -3.07 2.89
N TYR A 175 12.04 -4.04 2.90
CA TYR A 175 12.19 -5.27 2.13
C TYR A 175 12.33 -5.00 0.63
N LEU A 176 11.48 -4.13 0.07
CA LEU A 176 11.56 -3.74 -1.35
C LEU A 176 12.83 -2.96 -1.70
N ALA A 177 13.33 -2.13 -0.79
CA ALA A 177 14.52 -1.32 -1.00
C ALA A 177 15.81 -2.15 -0.96
N ASN A 178 15.81 -3.29 -0.25
CA ASN A 178 16.96 -4.19 -0.10
C ASN A 178 17.00 -5.30 -1.15
N GLN A 179 15.99 -5.42 -2.03
CA GLN A 179 16.07 -6.34 -3.15
C GLN A 179 17.12 -5.85 -4.16
N ALA A 180 18.06 -6.72 -4.52
CA ALA A 180 19.01 -6.44 -5.60
C ALA A 180 18.24 -6.29 -6.92
N TYR A 181 18.43 -5.17 -7.60
CA TYR A 181 17.96 -4.97 -8.96
C TYR A 181 19.07 -5.38 -9.92
N ASP A 182 18.88 -6.51 -10.61
CA ASP A 182 19.78 -6.93 -11.68
C ASP A 182 19.29 -6.36 -13.02
N SER A 183 19.99 -5.34 -13.49
CA SER A 183 19.69 -4.64 -14.75
C SER A 183 19.84 -5.53 -16.00
N ASN A 184 20.60 -6.63 -15.94
CA ASN A 184 20.84 -7.51 -17.09
C ASN A 184 19.64 -8.40 -17.41
N THR A 185 18.70 -8.56 -16.49
CA THR A 185 17.46 -9.33 -16.72
C THR A 185 16.37 -8.53 -17.45
N ALA A 186 16.53 -7.21 -17.58
CA ALA A 186 15.53 -6.31 -18.16
C ALA A 186 15.56 -6.25 -19.71
N GLY A 187 16.57 -6.83 -20.36
CA GLY A 187 16.81 -6.72 -21.81
C GLY A 187 16.27 -7.86 -22.69
N HIS A 188 15.83 -8.98 -22.10
CA HIS A 188 15.18 -10.03 -22.88
C HIS A 188 13.69 -9.76 -22.92
N GLY A 189 13.18 -9.36 -24.09
CA GLY A 189 11.76 -9.33 -24.40
C GLY A 189 11.16 -10.73 -24.20
N HIS A 190 10.80 -11.05 -22.97
CA HIS A 190 10.17 -12.31 -22.65
C HIS A 190 8.69 -12.21 -23.00
N ARG A 191 8.34 -12.89 -24.10
CA ARG A 191 7.09 -13.67 -24.14
C ARG A 191 6.93 -14.30 -22.75
N GLY A 192 5.82 -13.95 -22.10
CA GLY A 192 5.61 -14.23 -20.68
C GLY A 192 5.86 -15.70 -20.35
N PRO A 193 6.23 -16.02 -19.09
CA PRO A 193 6.18 -17.38 -18.62
C PRO A 193 4.71 -17.82 -18.68
N GLY A 194 4.38 -18.57 -19.73
CA GLY A 194 3.09 -19.22 -19.84
C GLY A 194 2.92 -20.15 -18.65
N ASP A 195 1.85 -19.95 -17.90
CA ASP A 195 0.81 -20.96 -17.68
C ASP A 195 1.22 -22.28 -17.00
N LYS A 196 2.44 -22.37 -16.45
CA LYS A 196 2.95 -23.57 -15.77
C LYS A 196 2.83 -23.49 -14.24
N ASP A 197 2.97 -22.31 -13.65
CA ASP A 197 2.78 -22.14 -12.19
C ASP A 197 1.29 -22.05 -11.81
N GLU A 198 0.42 -21.45 -12.63
CA GLU A 198 -1.03 -21.44 -12.36
C GLU A 198 -1.66 -22.84 -12.45
N ARG A 199 -1.15 -23.74 -13.32
CA ARG A 199 -1.61 -25.13 -13.39
C ARG A 199 -1.21 -25.94 -12.17
N ARG A 200 0.01 -25.77 -11.65
CA ARG A 200 0.44 -26.43 -10.40
C ARG A 200 -0.42 -26.03 -9.20
N PHE A 201 -0.87 -24.77 -9.13
CA PHE A 201 -1.78 -24.31 -8.06
C PHE A 201 -3.25 -24.70 -8.25
N ARG A 202 -3.67 -25.06 -9.47
CA ARG A 202 -5.03 -25.55 -9.78
C ARG A 202 -5.17 -27.05 -9.58
N ASP A 203 -4.18 -27.85 -10.01
CA ASP A 203 -4.27 -29.31 -9.96
C ASP A 203 -4.33 -29.85 -8.52
N ASP A 204 -3.60 -29.23 -7.59
CA ASP A 204 -3.64 -29.60 -6.16
C ASP A 204 -4.97 -29.27 -5.45
N ARG A 205 -5.78 -28.37 -6.04
CA ARG A 205 -7.07 -27.96 -5.47
C ARG A 205 -8.24 -28.74 -6.08
N ILE A 206 -8.20 -29.05 -7.38
CA ILE A 206 -9.25 -29.84 -8.06
C ILE A 206 -9.25 -31.28 -7.54
N ALA A 207 -8.08 -31.87 -7.28
CA ALA A 207 -7.97 -33.22 -6.70
C ALA A 207 -8.56 -33.34 -5.27
N ARG A 208 -8.70 -32.22 -4.55
CA ARG A 208 -9.31 -32.19 -3.20
C ARG A 208 -10.81 -31.89 -3.23
N ILE A 209 -11.33 -31.28 -4.29
CA ILE A 209 -12.73 -30.88 -4.41
C ILE A 209 -13.59 -32.00 -5.02
N LEU A 210 -13.03 -32.89 -5.83
CA LEU A 210 -13.77 -34.03 -6.42
C LEU A 210 -14.00 -35.21 -5.43
N LYS A 211 -13.81 -35.02 -4.13
CA LYS A 211 -14.06 -36.08 -3.13
C LYS A 211 -15.26 -35.87 -2.22
N ASN A 212 -15.95 -34.74 -2.29
CA ASN A 212 -17.17 -34.54 -1.52
C ASN A 212 -18.25 -33.95 -2.42
N GLU A 213 -19.45 -34.53 -2.34
CA GLU A 213 -20.73 -34.16 -2.98
C GLU A 213 -21.16 -35.00 -4.20
N GLU A 214 -21.43 -36.27 -3.94
CA GLU A 214 -22.66 -36.88 -4.48
C GLU A 214 -23.82 -36.49 -3.55
N GLY A 215 -24.85 -35.79 -4.06
CA GLY A 215 -26.06 -35.55 -3.28
C GLY A 215 -26.98 -34.40 -3.72
N GLY A 216 -27.61 -34.53 -4.89
CA GLY A 216 -29.05 -34.28 -5.10
C GLY A 216 -29.65 -32.85 -5.03
N GLY A 217 -30.44 -32.51 -6.05
CA GLY A 217 -31.73 -31.83 -5.83
C GLY A 217 -31.99 -30.55 -6.63
N SER A 218 -33.05 -30.57 -7.45
CA SER A 218 -33.51 -29.56 -8.40
C SER A 218 -34.29 -28.38 -7.81
N GLY A 219 -34.34 -27.24 -8.51
CA GLY A 219 -35.41 -26.24 -8.37
C GLY A 219 -35.16 -24.95 -9.15
N SER A 220 -36.06 -24.62 -10.08
CA SER A 220 -36.06 -23.46 -10.98
C SER A 220 -36.74 -22.21 -10.39
N GLU A 221 -36.25 -21.00 -10.68
CA GLU A 221 -36.99 -19.89 -11.34
C GLU A 221 -36.26 -18.50 -11.28
N LYS A 222 -36.12 -17.91 -12.48
CA LYS A 222 -36.08 -16.50 -12.93
C LYS A 222 -35.15 -15.43 -12.31
N GLU A 223 -34.15 -15.09 -13.14
CA GLU A 223 -33.70 -13.75 -13.59
C GLU A 223 -33.59 -12.59 -12.60
N ASP A 224 -32.36 -12.45 -12.06
CA ASP A 224 -31.63 -11.18 -12.05
C ASP A 224 -30.25 -11.46 -12.67
N SER A 225 -29.78 -10.62 -13.61
CA SER A 225 -28.58 -10.88 -14.42
C SER A 225 -27.36 -11.27 -13.55
N PRO A 226 -26.90 -12.54 -13.58
CA PRO A 226 -25.87 -13.03 -12.66
C PRO A 226 -24.49 -12.42 -12.92
N ARG A 227 -24.31 -11.70 -14.03
CA ARG A 227 -23.01 -11.19 -14.46
C ARG A 227 -22.61 -9.91 -13.73
N ASP A 228 -23.55 -9.07 -13.31
CA ASP A 228 -23.24 -7.82 -12.62
C ASP A 228 -23.09 -8.03 -11.11
N THR A 229 -23.93 -8.88 -10.52
CA THR A 229 -23.77 -9.36 -9.14
C THR A 229 -22.53 -10.21 -8.95
N ALA A 230 -22.22 -11.15 -9.86
CA ALA A 230 -20.97 -11.91 -9.78
C ALA A 230 -19.73 -11.05 -10.01
N ARG A 231 -19.80 -9.97 -10.83
CA ARG A 231 -18.70 -9.02 -11.01
C ARG A 231 -18.47 -8.13 -9.78
N LEU A 232 -19.53 -7.69 -9.11
CA LEU A 232 -19.45 -6.93 -7.86
C LEU A 232 -18.93 -7.82 -6.73
N MET A 233 -19.44 -9.05 -6.60
CA MET A 233 -18.94 -10.02 -5.63
C MET A 233 -17.48 -10.40 -5.89
N ASN A 234 -17.06 -10.63 -7.15
CA ASN A 234 -15.63 -10.89 -7.45
C ASN A 234 -14.73 -9.68 -7.13
N ARG A 235 -15.23 -8.45 -7.30
CA ARG A 235 -14.48 -7.22 -7.02
C ARG A 235 -14.22 -7.04 -5.53
N ASP A 236 -15.23 -7.31 -4.70
CA ASP A 236 -15.08 -7.25 -3.25
C ASP A 236 -14.25 -8.42 -2.76
N PHE A 237 -14.40 -9.62 -3.33
CA PHE A 237 -13.56 -10.78 -3.00
C PHE A 237 -12.08 -10.59 -3.38
N ASP A 238 -11.76 -10.06 -4.56
CA ASP A 238 -10.35 -9.85 -4.97
C ASP A 238 -9.69 -8.73 -4.16
N ARG A 239 -10.46 -7.69 -3.79
CA ARG A 239 -10.00 -6.62 -2.90
C ARG A 239 -9.81 -7.12 -1.47
N GLU A 240 -10.78 -7.84 -0.93
CA GLU A 240 -10.70 -8.47 0.39
C GLU A 240 -9.59 -9.51 0.44
N ARG A 241 -9.37 -10.26 -0.63
CA ARG A 241 -8.27 -11.22 -0.75
C ARG A 241 -6.92 -10.52 -0.85
N ALA A 242 -6.79 -9.43 -1.59
CA ALA A 242 -5.55 -8.65 -1.61
C ALA A 242 -5.27 -8.01 -0.23
N VAL A 243 -6.32 -7.52 0.44
CA VAL A 243 -6.23 -6.99 1.81
C VAL A 243 -5.90 -8.09 2.80
N ALA A 244 -6.49 -9.29 2.65
CA ALA A 244 -6.23 -10.44 3.50
C ALA A 244 -4.83 -10.99 3.27
N GLU A 245 -4.37 -11.11 2.03
CA GLU A 245 -3.00 -11.52 1.69
C GLU A 245 -1.99 -10.51 2.23
N ALA A 246 -2.28 -9.21 2.16
CA ALA A 246 -1.42 -8.19 2.73
C ALA A 246 -1.45 -8.15 4.27
N LYS A 247 -2.62 -8.40 4.89
CA LYS A 247 -2.74 -8.58 6.35
C LYS A 247 -1.98 -9.82 6.81
N MET A 248 -2.18 -10.96 6.16
CA MET A 248 -1.44 -12.20 6.40
C MET A 248 0.05 -12.01 6.20
N TRP A 249 0.45 -11.19 5.22
CA TRP A 249 1.85 -10.84 5.03
C TRP A 249 2.38 -9.98 6.20
N GLY A 250 1.61 -8.99 6.65
CA GLY A 250 1.93 -8.20 7.84
C GLY A 250 2.00 -9.03 9.14
N GLU A 251 1.05 -9.95 9.33
CA GLU A 251 0.98 -10.84 10.49
C GLU A 251 2.12 -11.86 10.50
N ASN A 252 2.37 -12.57 9.38
CA ASN A 252 3.52 -13.47 9.27
C ASN A 252 4.85 -12.75 9.51
N LEU A 253 4.95 -11.48 9.10
CA LEU A 253 6.14 -10.67 9.31
C LEU A 253 6.30 -10.24 10.78
N ARG A 254 5.20 -9.97 11.49
CA ARG A 254 5.17 -9.73 12.94
C ARG A 254 5.52 -10.99 13.73
N GLU A 255 5.02 -12.15 13.32
CA GLU A 255 5.33 -13.46 13.90
C GLU A 255 6.84 -13.74 13.80
N LYS A 256 7.42 -13.50 12.62
CA LYS A 256 8.85 -13.68 12.36
C LYS A 256 9.72 -12.75 13.21
N ARG A 257 9.25 -11.54 13.53
CA ARG A 257 9.90 -10.61 14.47
C ARG A 257 9.82 -11.08 15.92
N ARG A 258 8.69 -11.66 16.37
CA ARG A 258 8.58 -12.26 17.71
C ARG A 258 9.59 -13.40 17.90
N GLN A 259 9.69 -14.27 16.91
CA GLN A 259 10.61 -15.41 16.94
C GLN A 259 12.09 -14.98 16.92
N SER A 260 12.43 -13.93 16.16
CA SER A 260 13.80 -13.40 16.13
C SER A 260 14.16 -12.56 17.36
N ALA A 261 13.20 -11.94 18.04
CA ALA A 261 13.42 -11.29 19.33
C ALA A 261 13.60 -12.30 20.49
N GLN A 262 12.89 -13.43 20.46
CA GLN A 262 13.04 -14.52 21.45
C GLN A 262 14.31 -15.36 21.24
N GLY A 263 14.79 -15.50 20.00
CA GLY A 263 16.06 -16.19 19.74
C GLY A 263 17.33 -15.41 20.17
N SER A 264 17.18 -14.14 20.55
CA SER A 264 18.31 -13.29 20.97
C SER A 264 18.49 -13.20 22.50
N SER A 265 17.59 -13.80 23.29
CA SER A 265 17.66 -13.81 24.77
C SER A 265 18.24 -15.09 25.38
N ASP A 266 18.41 -16.17 24.60
CA ASP A 266 18.89 -17.48 25.10
C ASP A 266 20.40 -17.73 24.87
N GLY A 267 21.15 -16.73 24.41
CA GLY A 267 22.58 -16.85 24.07
C GLY A 267 23.56 -16.34 25.14
N SER A 268 23.12 -16.10 26.38
CA SER A 268 23.98 -15.55 27.44
C SER A 268 23.75 -16.26 28.77
N ASN A 269 24.04 -17.56 28.80
CA ASN A 269 24.51 -18.26 30.00
C ASN A 269 25.06 -19.64 29.59
N GLY A 270 26.37 -19.82 29.74
CA GLY A 270 27.08 -21.07 29.45
C GLY A 270 28.55 -20.81 29.18
#